data_AF-A0A359I826-F1
#
_entry.id   AF-A0A359I826-F1
#
_cell.length_a   1.000
_cell.length_b   1.000
_cell.length_c   1.000
_cell.angle_alpha   90.00
_cell.angle_beta   90.00
_cell.angle_gamma   90.00
#
_symmetry.space_group_name_H-M   'P 1'
#
loop_
_entity.id
_entity.type
_entity.pdbx_description
1 polymer ?
#
loop_
_entity_poly.entity_id
_entity_poly.type
_entity_poly.pdbx_seq_one_letter_code
_entity_poly.pdbx_strand_id
1 'polypeptide(L)'
;MQLSELFSATQINAMRSVATATTSAETYAPGLLEFQRDDIYKFAVENDCNLPVSIWKEIQSLLDTADNIIVLAKDKRITIEHAPKSVRFARHLGEMLKRGYAMLWVNMSREISWENWKATYAVLTPGRPDMQTYDSQLSNDEMRGIIVARKKEKEFYDLARPIRSKKGGRMRISFEDARAQRIKTERLIAEGRVICEANKIFASI
;
A
#
# COMPACT_ATOMS: atom_id res chain seq x y z
N MET A 1 -6.77 49.43 -39.96
CA MET A 1 -7.25 48.27 -39.20
C MET A 1 -7.30 48.66 -37.73
N GLN A 2 -8.50 48.88 -37.20
CA GLN A 2 -8.69 49.10 -35.77
C GLN A 2 -8.79 47.73 -35.08
N LEU A 3 -8.22 47.60 -33.89
CA LEU A 3 -8.27 46.36 -33.07
C LEU A 3 -9.70 45.84 -32.82
N SER A 4 -10.71 46.70 -33.00
CA SER A 4 -12.14 46.39 -32.95
C SER A 4 -12.64 45.47 -34.06
N GLU A 5 -11.89 45.30 -35.15
CA GLU A 5 -12.26 44.41 -36.28
C GLU A 5 -11.64 43.01 -36.19
N LEU A 6 -10.73 42.77 -35.23
CA LEU A 6 -10.00 41.49 -35.13
C LEU A 6 -10.83 40.36 -34.49
N PHE A 7 -11.89 40.68 -33.74
CA PHE A 7 -12.76 39.68 -33.12
C PHE A 7 -14.23 40.09 -33.26
N SER A 8 -15.04 39.18 -33.79
CA SER A 8 -16.48 39.38 -33.86
C SER A 8 -17.08 39.55 -32.46
N ALA A 9 -18.13 40.37 -32.31
CA ALA A 9 -18.80 40.58 -31.02
C ALA A 9 -19.28 39.27 -30.37
N THR A 10 -19.57 38.26 -31.19
CA THR A 10 -19.89 36.89 -30.75
C THR A 10 -18.69 36.16 -30.16
N GLN A 11 -17.49 36.31 -30.72
CA GLN A 11 -16.24 35.78 -30.13
C GLN A 11 -15.91 36.49 -28.82
N ILE A 12 -16.08 37.82 -28.75
CA ILE A 12 -15.86 38.59 -27.51
C ILE A 12 -16.86 38.16 -26.43
N ASN A 13 -18.14 37.97 -26.78
CA ASN A 13 -19.15 37.51 -25.84
C ASN A 13 -18.96 36.04 -25.43
N ALA A 14 -18.48 35.18 -26.34
CA ALA A 14 -18.12 33.80 -26.01
C ALA A 14 -16.91 33.75 -25.05
N MET A 15 -15.88 34.57 -25.29
CA MET A 15 -14.73 34.70 -24.39
C MET A 15 -15.14 35.27 -23.03
N ARG A 16 -16.02 36.28 -23.00
CA ARG A 16 -16.58 36.81 -21.74
C ARG A 16 -17.41 35.75 -21.01
N SER A 17 -18.25 35.00 -21.73
CA SER A 17 -19.07 33.92 -21.17
C SER A 17 -18.22 32.80 -20.58
N VAL A 18 -17.09 32.45 -21.22
CA VAL A 18 -16.14 31.46 -20.69
C VAL A 18 -15.39 32.00 -19.48
N ALA A 19 -15.04 33.29 -19.48
CA ALA A 19 -14.39 33.95 -18.34
C ALA A 19 -15.33 34.10 -17.13
N THR A 20 -16.65 34.13 -17.34
CA THR A 20 -17.67 34.23 -16.28
C THR A 20 -18.35 32.89 -15.94
N ALA A 21 -18.05 31.82 -16.68
CA ALA A 21 -18.65 30.52 -16.44
C ALA A 21 -18.03 29.90 -15.19
N THR A 22 -18.85 29.60 -14.19
CA THR A 22 -18.38 28.91 -12.99
C THR A 22 -17.76 27.58 -13.38
N THR A 23 -16.48 27.40 -13.02
CA THR A 23 -15.77 26.17 -13.38
C THR A 23 -16.33 24.98 -12.62
N SER A 24 -16.13 23.76 -13.13
CA SER A 24 -16.53 22.55 -12.41
C SER A 24 -15.87 22.45 -11.03
N ALA A 25 -14.63 22.94 -10.90
CA ALA A 25 -13.91 23.04 -9.64
C ALA A 25 -14.57 24.01 -8.66
N GLU A 26 -15.00 25.20 -9.11
CA GLU A 26 -15.77 26.15 -8.27
C GLU A 26 -17.11 25.58 -7.81
N THR A 27 -17.77 24.81 -8.67
CA THR A 27 -19.11 24.28 -8.39
C THR A 27 -19.06 23.07 -7.44
N TYR A 28 -18.07 22.19 -7.60
CA TYR A 28 -18.02 20.90 -6.89
C TYR A 28 -16.95 20.82 -5.80
N ALA A 29 -15.96 21.72 -5.78
CA ALA A 29 -14.96 21.84 -4.73
C ALA A 29 -14.82 23.30 -4.21
N PRO A 30 -15.92 23.88 -3.69
CA PRO A 30 -15.93 25.26 -3.21
C PRO A 30 -14.97 25.52 -2.04
N GLY A 31 -14.60 24.49 -1.28
CA GLY A 31 -13.69 24.59 -0.14
C GLY A 31 -12.21 24.77 -0.52
N LEU A 32 -11.83 24.48 -1.77
CA LEU A 32 -10.48 24.76 -2.26
C LEU A 32 -10.29 26.24 -2.53
N LEU A 33 -9.08 26.74 -2.27
CA LEU A 33 -8.65 28.06 -2.69
C LEU A 33 -8.43 28.08 -4.21
N GLU A 34 -8.58 29.24 -4.84
CA GLU A 34 -8.46 29.41 -6.30
C GLU A 34 -7.14 28.86 -6.84
N PHE A 35 -6.01 29.25 -6.22
CA PHE A 35 -4.69 28.76 -6.62
C PHE A 35 -4.53 27.23 -6.51
N GLN A 36 -5.21 26.57 -5.56
CA GLN A 36 -5.16 25.11 -5.43
C GLN A 36 -5.89 24.43 -6.58
N ARG A 37 -7.00 25.02 -7.04
CA ARG A 37 -7.74 24.53 -8.21
C ARG A 37 -6.90 24.69 -9.46
N ASP A 38 -6.25 25.83 -9.62
CA ASP A 38 -5.36 26.10 -10.75
C ASP A 38 -4.18 25.14 -10.80
N ASP A 39 -3.54 24.87 -9.66
CA ASP A 39 -2.44 23.91 -9.58
C ASP A 39 -2.89 22.48 -9.92
N ILE A 40 -4.10 22.08 -9.51
CA ILE A 40 -4.67 20.78 -9.89
C ILE A 40 -4.94 20.70 -11.40
N TYR A 41 -5.49 21.76 -11.99
CA TYR A 41 -5.72 21.82 -13.43
C TYR A 41 -4.40 21.76 -14.20
N LYS A 42 -3.42 22.57 -13.79
CA LYS A 42 -2.08 22.59 -14.39
C LYS A 42 -1.43 21.21 -14.31
N PHE A 43 -1.46 20.58 -13.13
CA PHE A 43 -0.93 19.24 -12.92
C PHE A 43 -1.60 18.20 -13.83
N ALA A 44 -2.92 18.26 -14.00
CA ALA A 44 -3.63 17.35 -14.89
C ALA A 44 -3.27 17.56 -16.36
N VAL A 45 -3.14 18.82 -16.80
CA VAL A 45 -2.72 19.16 -18.17
C VAL A 45 -1.29 18.69 -18.43
N GLU A 46 -0.35 18.93 -17.51
CA GLU A 46 1.04 18.49 -17.64
C GLU A 46 1.20 16.97 -17.70
N ASN A 47 0.24 16.23 -17.15
CA ASN A 47 0.22 14.76 -17.14
C ASN A 47 -0.76 14.13 -18.15
N ASP A 48 -1.28 14.91 -19.12
CA ASP A 48 -2.25 14.46 -20.14
C ASP A 48 -3.47 13.72 -19.54
N CYS A 49 -3.95 14.20 -18.39
CA CYS A 49 -5.03 13.57 -17.64
C CYS A 49 -6.33 14.38 -17.70
N ASN A 50 -7.46 13.68 -17.78
CA ASN A 50 -8.77 14.30 -17.65
C ASN A 50 -9.18 14.40 -16.17
N LEU A 51 -9.75 15.54 -15.79
CA LEU A 51 -10.34 15.80 -14.47
C LEU A 51 -11.86 15.70 -14.54
N PRO A 52 -12.46 14.51 -14.35
CA PRO A 52 -13.91 14.37 -14.28
C PRO A 52 -14.47 15.03 -13.02
N VAL A 53 -15.76 15.41 -13.09
CA VAL A 53 -16.53 16.00 -11.98
C VAL A 53 -16.47 15.14 -10.69
N SER A 54 -16.36 13.82 -10.83
CA SER A 54 -16.25 12.90 -9.68
C SER A 54 -15.03 13.18 -8.81
N ILE A 55 -13.90 13.57 -9.40
CA ILE A 55 -12.66 13.87 -8.67
C ILE A 55 -12.87 15.10 -7.80
N TRP A 56 -13.45 16.17 -8.33
CA TRP A 56 -13.72 17.38 -7.55
C TRP A 56 -14.62 17.13 -6.35
N LYS A 57 -15.67 16.31 -6.52
CA LYS A 57 -16.55 15.90 -5.42
C LYS A 57 -15.80 15.10 -4.35
N GLU A 58 -14.89 14.22 -4.78
CA GLU A 58 -14.07 13.43 -3.88
C GLU A 58 -13.09 14.32 -3.09
N ILE A 59 -12.40 15.27 -3.75
CA ILE A 59 -11.54 16.24 -3.04
C ILE A 59 -12.34 17.02 -2.00
N GLN A 60 -13.53 17.52 -2.36
CA GLN A 60 -14.36 18.26 -1.42
C GLN A 60 -14.75 17.40 -0.21
N SER A 61 -15.14 16.14 -0.43
CA SER A 61 -15.49 15.23 0.66
C SER A 61 -14.32 14.96 1.62
N LEU A 62 -13.08 14.94 1.10
CA LEU A 62 -11.89 14.72 1.91
C LEU A 62 -11.44 16.00 2.64
N LEU A 63 -11.68 17.19 2.07
CA LEU A 63 -11.39 18.47 2.73
C LEU A 63 -12.17 18.62 4.04
N ASP A 64 -13.43 18.19 4.04
CA ASP A 64 -14.29 18.27 5.23
C ASP A 64 -13.79 17.37 6.38
N THR A 65 -12.93 16.38 6.08
CA THR A 65 -12.31 15.49 7.07
C THR A 65 -10.94 15.98 7.61
N ALA A 66 -10.48 17.16 7.18
CA ALA A 66 -9.25 17.84 7.64
C ALA A 66 -7.93 17.09 7.38
N ASP A 67 -7.93 16.14 6.45
CA ASP A 67 -6.75 15.35 6.12
C ASP A 67 -5.98 15.90 4.92
N ASN A 68 -4.72 15.45 4.78
CA ASN A 68 -3.91 15.78 3.61
C ASN A 68 -4.48 15.03 2.39
N ILE A 69 -4.55 15.71 1.26
CA ILE A 69 -5.05 15.15 0.01
C ILE A 69 -3.90 15.13 -1.00
N ILE A 70 -3.67 13.96 -1.59
CA ILE A 70 -2.67 13.77 -2.64
C ILE A 70 -3.37 13.29 -3.90
N VAL A 71 -3.19 14.05 -4.98
CA VAL A 71 -3.64 13.69 -6.32
C VAL A 71 -2.50 12.97 -7.01
N LEU A 72 -2.78 11.77 -7.51
CA LEU A 72 -1.82 10.90 -8.20
C LEU A 72 -2.20 10.82 -9.67
N ALA A 73 -1.23 10.97 -10.57
CA ALA A 73 -1.41 10.78 -12.00
C ALA A 73 -0.48 9.70 -12.54
N LYS A 74 -1.05 8.77 -13.31
CA LYS A 74 -0.31 7.77 -14.07
C LYS A 74 -1.17 7.22 -15.20
N ASP A 75 -0.56 6.93 -16.35
CA ASP A 75 -1.22 6.31 -17.51
C ASP A 75 -2.50 7.06 -17.94
N LYS A 76 -2.44 8.41 -17.92
CA LYS A 76 -3.56 9.32 -18.23
C LYS A 76 -4.77 9.19 -17.30
N ARG A 77 -4.57 8.63 -16.11
CA ARG A 77 -5.59 8.49 -15.07
C ARG A 77 -5.18 9.23 -13.82
N ILE A 78 -6.15 9.89 -13.22
CA ILE A 78 -6.00 10.53 -11.92
C ILE A 78 -6.73 9.70 -10.88
N THR A 79 -6.06 9.50 -9.75
CA THR A 79 -6.62 8.90 -8.54
C THR A 79 -6.30 9.79 -7.36
N ILE A 80 -7.17 9.79 -6.35
CA ILE A 80 -6.99 10.59 -5.14
C ILE A 80 -6.64 9.63 -4.01
N GLU A 81 -5.58 9.95 -3.28
CA GLU A 81 -5.28 9.28 -2.03
C GLU A 81 -5.44 10.24 -0.86
N HIS A 82 -6.16 9.74 0.13
CA HIS A 82 -6.17 10.30 1.47
C HIS A 82 -4.81 10.03 2.13
N ALA A 83 -4.18 11.08 2.65
CA ALA A 83 -2.81 11.05 3.14
C ALA A 83 -2.74 11.15 4.67
N PRO A 84 -3.00 10.04 5.40
CA PRO A 84 -2.88 10.03 6.84
C PRO A 84 -1.41 10.23 7.24
N LYS A 85 -1.17 10.98 8.31
CA LYS A 85 0.16 11.14 8.88
C LYS A 85 0.63 9.82 9.51
N SER A 86 1.30 8.97 8.71
CA SER A 86 1.85 7.71 9.18
C SER A 86 3.11 7.30 8.38
N VAL A 87 4.00 6.56 9.06
CA VAL A 87 5.19 5.97 8.43
C VAL A 87 4.82 4.97 7.33
N ARG A 88 3.75 4.20 7.53
CA ARG A 88 3.29 3.22 6.53
C ARG A 88 2.85 3.92 5.24
N PHE A 89 2.06 4.98 5.37
CA PHE A 89 1.60 5.75 4.23
C PHE A 89 2.75 6.49 3.53
N ALA A 90 3.66 7.10 4.30
CA ALA A 90 4.86 7.73 3.71
C ALA A 90 5.71 6.72 2.92
N ARG A 91 5.82 5.45 3.36
CA ARG A 91 6.51 4.42 2.57
C ARG A 91 5.75 4.06 1.29
N HIS A 92 4.43 3.93 1.36
CA HIS A 92 3.57 3.67 0.20
C HIS A 92 3.74 4.73 -0.89
N LEU A 93 3.67 6.02 -0.54
CA LEU A 93 3.95 7.10 -1.49
C LEU A 93 5.37 7.03 -2.08
N GLY A 94 6.36 6.68 -1.26
CA GLY A 94 7.72 6.49 -1.74
C GLY A 94 7.84 5.38 -2.78
N GLU A 95 7.07 4.29 -2.63
CA GLU A 95 6.99 3.24 -3.65
C GLU A 95 6.26 3.72 -4.90
N MET A 96 5.20 4.50 -4.76
CA MET A 96 4.46 5.07 -5.89
C MET A 96 5.37 6.02 -6.70
N LEU A 97 6.21 6.84 -6.05
CA LEU A 97 7.22 7.66 -6.75
C LEU A 97 8.22 6.80 -7.53
N LYS A 98 8.65 5.66 -6.97
CA LYS A 98 9.56 4.73 -7.67
C LYS A 98 8.91 4.11 -8.90
N ARG A 99 7.59 3.91 -8.85
CA ARG A 99 6.79 3.34 -9.94
C ARG A 99 6.42 4.39 -11.01
N GLY A 100 6.92 5.61 -10.90
CA GLY A 100 6.73 6.69 -11.89
C GLY A 100 5.37 7.37 -11.80
N TYR A 101 4.72 7.38 -10.63
CA TYR A 101 3.53 8.21 -10.43
C TYR A 101 3.94 9.67 -10.26
N ALA A 102 3.29 10.57 -10.98
CA ALA A 102 3.32 11.99 -10.68
C ALA A 102 2.35 12.27 -9.53
N MET A 103 2.70 13.19 -8.63
CA MET A 103 1.89 13.43 -7.43
C MET A 103 1.84 14.91 -7.08
N LEU A 104 0.66 15.39 -6.73
CA LEU A 104 0.43 16.74 -6.25
C LEU A 104 -0.19 16.70 -4.85
N TRP A 105 0.44 17.39 -3.91
CA TRP A 105 -0.13 17.62 -2.59
C TRP A 105 -1.02 18.85 -2.63
N VAL A 106 -2.33 18.64 -2.52
CA VAL A 106 -3.36 19.68 -2.70
C VAL A 106 -3.29 20.75 -1.62
N ASN A 107 -3.30 20.36 -0.34
CA ASN A 107 -3.30 21.31 0.77
C ASN A 107 -2.06 22.21 0.79
N MET A 108 -0.92 21.69 0.31
CA MET A 108 0.36 22.41 0.26
C MET A 108 0.63 23.05 -1.11
N SER A 109 -0.24 22.85 -2.11
CA SER A 109 -0.04 23.28 -3.50
C SER A 109 1.36 22.95 -4.02
N ARG A 110 1.77 21.69 -3.87
CA ARG A 110 3.15 21.30 -4.16
C ARG A 110 3.24 19.92 -4.77
N GLU A 111 3.96 19.82 -5.88
CA GLU A 111 4.32 18.53 -6.47
C GLU A 111 5.28 17.76 -5.58
N ILE A 112 5.08 16.45 -5.46
CA ILE A 112 5.98 15.58 -4.72
C ILE A 112 6.96 14.94 -5.71
N SER A 113 8.25 15.14 -5.47
CA SER A 113 9.35 14.64 -6.31
C SER A 113 10.45 14.03 -5.44
N TRP A 114 11.41 13.35 -6.07
CA TRP A 114 12.57 12.80 -5.35
C TRP A 114 13.42 13.87 -4.66
N GLU A 115 13.47 15.08 -5.22
CA GLU A 115 14.23 16.20 -4.66
C GLU A 115 13.64 16.68 -3.34
N ASN A 116 12.31 16.73 -3.25
CA ASN A 116 11.62 17.18 -2.05
C ASN A 116 11.13 16.03 -1.14
N TRP A 117 11.36 14.79 -1.55
CA TRP A 117 10.87 13.60 -0.86
C TRP A 117 11.23 13.56 0.62
N LYS A 118 12.45 13.96 0.99
CA LYS A 118 12.89 13.97 2.39
C LYS A 118 12.02 14.89 3.26
N ALA A 119 11.64 16.05 2.74
CA ALA A 119 10.77 17.00 3.44
C ALA A 119 9.34 16.47 3.49
N THR A 120 8.82 15.97 2.37
CA THR A 120 7.48 15.34 2.29
C THR A 120 7.34 14.19 3.28
N TYR A 121 8.35 13.30 3.33
CA TYR A 121 8.41 12.18 4.27
C TYR A 121 8.36 12.68 5.71
N ALA A 122 9.15 13.69 6.06
CA ALA A 122 9.17 14.25 7.42
C ALA A 122 7.82 14.85 7.85
N VAL A 123 7.06 15.46 6.94
CA VAL A 123 5.72 16.03 7.23
C VAL A 123 4.67 14.92 7.41
N LEU A 124 4.76 13.86 6.60
CA LEU A 124 3.82 12.74 6.65
C LEU A 124 4.10 11.78 7.80
N THR A 125 5.34 11.68 8.26
CA THR A 125 5.64 10.94 9.48
C THR A 125 5.38 11.83 10.68
N PRO A 126 4.51 11.46 11.63
CA PRO A 126 4.47 12.16 12.89
C PRO A 126 5.90 12.18 13.46
N GLY A 127 6.41 13.37 13.80
CA GLY A 127 7.63 13.50 14.59
C GLY A 127 7.51 12.57 15.79
N ARG A 128 8.63 11.90 16.16
CA ARG A 128 8.68 10.76 17.11
C ARG A 128 7.43 10.74 17.99
N PRO A 129 6.57 9.70 17.92
CA PRO A 129 5.57 9.56 18.96
C PRO A 129 6.32 9.62 20.29
N ASP A 130 6.02 10.63 21.11
CA ASP A 130 6.39 10.62 22.53
C ASP A 130 5.93 9.28 23.04
N MET A 131 6.88 8.36 23.24
CA MET A 131 6.65 6.95 23.52
C MET A 131 5.52 6.34 22.67
N GLN A 132 5.86 5.48 21.73
CA GLN A 132 4.93 4.38 21.46
C GLN A 132 4.64 3.72 22.81
N THR A 133 3.47 4.01 23.38
CA THR A 133 2.81 3.25 24.44
C THR A 133 2.36 1.96 23.78
N TYR A 134 3.31 1.20 23.26
CA TYR A 134 3.15 -0.24 23.32
C TYR A 134 3.12 -0.56 24.80
N ASP A 135 2.20 -1.43 25.21
CA ASP A 135 2.31 -2.11 26.50
C ASP A 135 3.76 -2.54 26.67
N SER A 136 4.32 -2.27 27.86
CA SER A 136 5.68 -2.58 28.29
C SER A 136 6.38 -3.60 27.41
N GLN A 137 7.57 -3.29 26.88
CA GLN A 137 8.39 -4.21 26.08
C GLN A 137 8.21 -5.65 26.57
N LEU A 138 7.53 -6.48 25.75
CA LEU A 138 7.32 -7.90 26.03
C LEU A 138 8.63 -8.47 26.56
N SER A 139 8.58 -9.08 27.75
CA SER A 139 9.76 -9.67 28.36
C SER A 139 10.39 -10.64 27.35
N ASN A 140 11.72 -10.79 27.41
CA ASN A 140 12.43 -11.74 26.54
C ASN A 140 11.80 -13.15 26.58
N ASP A 141 11.20 -13.53 27.71
CA ASP A 141 10.51 -14.80 27.87
C ASP A 141 9.14 -14.85 27.17
N GLU A 142 8.40 -13.73 27.14
CA GLU A 142 7.14 -13.63 26.39
C GLU A 142 7.41 -13.61 24.88
N MET A 143 8.46 -12.89 24.44
CA MET A 143 8.92 -12.96 23.05
C MET A 143 9.34 -14.38 22.65
N ARG A 144 10.12 -15.07 23.50
CA ARG A 144 10.45 -16.49 23.27
C ARG A 144 9.20 -17.35 23.24
N GLY A 145 8.24 -17.11 24.11
CA GLY A 145 6.94 -17.79 24.12
C GLY A 145 6.20 -17.66 22.79
N ILE A 146 6.11 -16.44 22.26
CA ILE A 146 5.47 -16.15 20.96
C ILE A 146 6.24 -16.81 19.81
N ILE A 147 7.57 -16.72 19.81
CA ILE A 147 8.41 -17.32 18.76
C ILE A 147 8.25 -18.84 18.76
N VAL A 148 8.28 -19.48 19.94
CA VAL A 148 8.10 -20.92 20.08
C VAL A 148 6.67 -21.32 19.69
N ALA A 149 5.65 -20.57 20.08
CA ALA A 149 4.27 -20.82 19.70
C ALA A 149 4.09 -20.75 18.17
N ARG A 150 4.61 -19.70 17.52
CA ARG A 150 4.60 -19.57 16.05
C ARG A 150 5.38 -20.69 15.36
N LYS A 151 6.50 -21.11 15.94
CA LYS A 151 7.30 -22.23 15.40
C LYS A 151 6.52 -23.55 15.49
N LYS A 152 5.88 -23.83 16.63
CA LYS A 152 5.01 -25.01 16.81
C LYS A 152 3.78 -24.97 15.89
N GLU A 153 3.18 -23.81 15.72
CA GLU A 153 2.04 -23.61 14.83
C GLU A 153 2.45 -23.84 13.36
N LYS A 154 3.59 -23.28 12.94
CA LYS A 154 4.16 -23.52 11.62
C LYS A 154 4.50 -25.00 11.42
N GLU A 155 5.14 -25.65 12.39
CA GLU A 155 5.42 -27.09 12.38
C GLU A 155 4.12 -27.92 12.29
N PHE A 156 3.05 -27.52 12.99
CA PHE A 156 1.74 -28.16 12.88
C PHE A 156 1.15 -28.03 11.47
N TYR A 157 1.19 -26.84 10.86
CA TYR A 157 0.70 -26.62 9.50
C TYR A 157 1.57 -27.32 8.44
N ASP A 158 2.88 -27.35 8.63
CA ASP A 158 3.83 -28.02 7.75
C ASP A 158 3.72 -29.56 7.85
N LEU A 159 3.43 -30.11 9.04
CA LEU A 159 3.08 -31.53 9.22
C LEU A 159 1.67 -31.85 8.70
N ALA A 160 0.75 -30.89 8.74
CA ALA A 160 -0.60 -31.05 8.18
C ALA A 160 -0.60 -31.00 6.64
N ARG A 161 0.40 -30.41 5.98
CA ARG A 161 0.51 -30.38 4.51
C ARG A 161 0.65 -31.77 3.87
N PRO A 162 1.54 -32.67 4.34
CA PRO A 162 1.60 -34.06 3.88
C PRO A 162 0.36 -34.90 4.23
N ILE A 163 -0.30 -34.61 5.36
CA ILE A 163 -1.50 -35.32 5.80
C ILE A 163 -2.72 -34.90 4.96
N ARG A 164 -2.80 -33.63 4.53
CA ARG A 164 -3.85 -33.16 3.62
C ARG A 164 -3.63 -33.63 2.18
N SER A 165 -2.39 -33.74 1.69
CA SER A 165 -2.12 -34.27 0.35
C SER A 165 -2.43 -35.77 0.21
N LYS A 166 -2.50 -36.52 1.32
CA LYS A 166 -2.91 -37.93 1.35
C LYS A 166 -4.36 -38.19 1.78
N LYS A 167 -5.15 -37.16 2.13
CA LYS A 167 -6.54 -37.30 2.60
C LYS A 167 -7.56 -36.82 1.57
N GLY A 168 -7.60 -37.51 0.43
CA GLY A 168 -8.86 -37.80 -0.26
C GLY A 168 -9.69 -38.90 0.43
N GLY A 169 -9.14 -39.56 1.47
CA GLY A 169 -9.80 -40.62 2.23
C GLY A 169 -9.77 -40.38 3.73
N ARG A 170 -10.92 -40.50 4.39
CA ARG A 170 -11.15 -40.31 5.83
C ARG A 170 -10.25 -41.20 6.70
N MET A 171 -9.37 -40.60 7.49
CA MET A 171 -8.95 -41.22 8.76
C MET A 171 -8.47 -40.15 9.75
N ARG A 172 -9.30 -39.78 10.73
CA ARG A 172 -8.90 -38.94 11.86
C ARG A 172 -8.06 -39.81 12.80
N ILE A 173 -6.74 -39.82 12.64
CA ILE A 173 -5.82 -40.43 13.60
C ILE A 173 -5.68 -39.48 14.81
N SER A 174 -5.74 -40.05 16.01
CA SER A 174 -5.58 -39.29 17.26
C SER A 174 -4.14 -38.83 17.43
N PHE A 175 -3.90 -37.90 18.35
CA PHE A 175 -2.54 -37.43 18.67
C PHE A 175 -1.63 -38.59 19.13
N GLU A 176 -2.18 -39.54 19.86
CA GLU A 176 -1.47 -40.74 20.33
C GLU A 176 -1.10 -41.66 19.17
N ASP A 177 -2.00 -41.86 18.20
CA ASP A 177 -1.73 -42.65 17.00
C ASP A 177 -0.63 -42.02 16.14
N ALA A 178 -0.64 -40.69 16.00
CA ALA A 178 0.40 -39.96 15.28
C ALA A 178 1.77 -40.11 15.98
N ARG A 179 1.80 -40.09 17.31
CA ARG A 179 3.02 -40.30 18.10
C ARG A 179 3.55 -41.74 17.95
N ALA A 180 2.67 -42.73 17.98
CA ALA A 180 3.03 -44.13 17.79
C ALA A 180 3.60 -44.39 16.38
N GLN A 181 2.99 -43.80 15.35
CA GLN A 181 3.51 -43.88 13.98
C GLN A 181 4.89 -43.25 13.87
N ARG A 182 5.13 -42.10 14.52
CA ARG A 182 6.44 -41.46 14.54
C ARG A 182 7.52 -42.36 15.14
N ILE A 183 7.27 -42.94 16.32
CA ILE A 183 8.23 -43.85 16.98
C ILE A 183 8.54 -45.04 16.08
N LYS A 184 7.51 -45.59 15.40
CA LYS A 184 7.69 -46.69 14.45
C LYS A 184 8.54 -46.29 13.24
N THR A 185 8.34 -45.09 12.68
CA THR A 185 9.15 -44.60 11.55
C THR A 185 10.58 -44.28 11.93
N GLU A 186 10.82 -43.68 13.11
CA GLU A 186 12.18 -43.40 13.59
C GLU A 186 12.98 -44.68 13.81
N ARG A 187 12.32 -45.72 14.35
CA ARG A 187 12.92 -47.05 14.50
C ARG A 187 13.29 -47.70 13.16
N LEU A 188 12.40 -47.65 12.16
CA LEU A 188 12.67 -48.18 10.83
C LEU A 188 13.85 -47.47 10.14
N ILE A 189 13.97 -46.15 10.32
CA ILE A 189 15.10 -45.38 9.79
C ILE A 189 16.40 -45.79 10.48
N ALA A 190 16.38 -45.98 11.80
CA ALA A 190 17.54 -46.45 12.56
C ALA A 190 17.98 -47.86 12.12
N GLU A 191 17.04 -48.79 11.99
CA GLU A 191 17.30 -50.16 11.51
C GLU A 191 17.86 -50.14 10.07
N GLY A 192 17.32 -49.30 9.18
CA GLY A 192 17.83 -49.12 7.83
C GLY A 192 19.26 -48.58 7.76
N ARG A 193 19.65 -47.68 8.68
CA ARG A 193 21.04 -47.18 8.77
C ARG A 193 22.00 -48.30 9.18
N VAL A 194 21.63 -49.10 10.17
CA VAL A 194 22.42 -50.24 10.63
C VAL A 194 22.61 -51.26 9.51
N ILE A 195 21.55 -51.57 8.76
CA ILE A 195 21.64 -52.49 7.61
C ILE A 195 22.55 -51.92 6.51
N CYS A 196 22.43 -50.63 6.19
CA CYS A 196 23.31 -49.99 5.20
C CYS A 196 24.78 -49.98 5.64
N GLU A 197 25.06 -49.77 6.92
CA GLU A 197 26.42 -49.86 7.47
C GLU A 197 26.96 -51.29 7.45
N ALA A 198 26.13 -52.27 7.83
CA ALA A 198 26.49 -53.69 7.76
C ALA A 198 26.81 -54.11 6.31
N ASN A 199 26.00 -53.69 5.33
CA ASN A 199 26.23 -53.98 3.92
C ASN A 199 27.52 -53.32 3.39
N LYS A 200 27.87 -52.12 3.87
CA LYS A 200 29.14 -51.46 3.52
C LYS A 200 30.34 -52.24 4.06
N ILE A 201 30.24 -52.76 5.29
CA ILE A 201 31.30 -53.57 5.89
C ILE A 201 31.44 -54.90 5.14
N PHE A 202 30.33 -55.58 4.84
CA PHE A 202 30.34 -56.82 4.06
C PHE A 202 30.87 -56.65 2.64
N ALA A 203 30.62 -55.51 1.98
CA ALA A 203 31.17 -55.23 0.64
C ALA A 203 32.66 -54.85 0.65
N SER A 204 33.25 -54.63 1.82
CA SER A 204 34.67 -54.29 2.00
C SER A 204 35.55 -55.47 2.43
N ILE A 205 34.96 -56.66 2.55
CA ILE A 205 35.60 -57.97 2.77
C ILE A 205 35.62 -58.71 1.44
#